data_AF-A0AAN9TWS5-F1
#
_entry.id   AF-A0AAN9TWS5-F1
#
_cell.length_a   1.000
_cell.length_b   1.000
_cell.length_c   1.000
_cell.angle_alpha   90.00
_cell.angle_beta   90.00
_cell.angle_gamma   90.00
#
_symmetry.space_group_name_H-M   'P 1'
#
loop_
_entity.id
_entity.type
_entity.pdbx_description
1 polymer ?
#
loop_
_entity_poly.entity_id
_entity_poly.type
_entity_poly.pdbx_seq_one_letter_code
_entity_poly.pdbx_strand_id
1 'polypeptide(L)'
;MKQVYLIVLAIVSIALKEVSGAVNSTFLKQYDAKVCSNEPTCNLTLMPDLDPKKLTFEGRDCMCDFECTEYNDCCRDSQYFNAPALSNDRKTYSCHPLFKIYTISSCPASYADETVKRKCGKAFEPLDEDDTVILIPATNKNKRATYANAYCALCNGDTDFEPWNLGAGCGEPVQSAKARAKREAAKPKVNFSKYNNKLDRILPTAHYNAAKKQFTATYEGKELLCEFSAKQPPHFAGYVRKCLPDLVTECAAEPEGSKKCHSHTAVVYDKSNKKPYRNRECALCNGVPADKLSGCPAGVRTGASSLFSAGSKTAGSDACSNPEIAKKFC
;
A
#
# COMPACT_ATOMS: atom_id res chain seq x y z
N MET A 1 4.28 -25.37 23.23
CA MET A 1 4.81 -23.99 23.23
C MET A 1 6.29 -23.88 22.87
N LYS A 2 7.23 -24.57 23.54
CA LYS A 2 8.68 -24.47 23.20
C LYS A 2 9.03 -24.88 21.76
N GLN A 3 8.36 -25.90 21.21
CA GLN A 3 8.61 -26.36 19.83
C GLN A 3 8.19 -25.36 18.75
N VAL A 4 7.06 -24.66 18.91
CA VAL A 4 6.56 -23.67 17.94
C VAL A 4 7.46 -22.42 17.93
N TYR A 5 7.88 -21.98 19.11
CA TYR A 5 8.80 -20.86 19.27
C TYR A 5 10.18 -21.16 18.66
N LEU A 6 10.67 -22.39 18.82
CA LEU A 6 11.92 -22.85 18.20
C LEU A 6 11.84 -22.93 16.67
N ILE A 7 10.70 -23.31 16.10
CA ILE A 7 10.51 -23.34 14.64
C ILE A 7 10.48 -21.93 14.07
N VAL A 8 9.73 -21.00 14.68
CA VAL A 8 9.70 -19.59 14.25
C VAL A 8 11.08 -18.94 14.39
N LEU A 9 11.78 -19.16 15.52
CA LEU A 9 13.15 -18.65 15.71
C LEU A 9 14.15 -19.27 14.74
N ALA A 10 14.01 -20.56 14.40
CA ALA A 10 14.89 -21.23 13.44
C ALA A 10 14.71 -20.65 12.02
N ILE A 11 13.46 -20.44 11.59
CA ILE A 11 13.16 -19.82 10.28
C ILE A 11 13.68 -18.38 10.21
N VAL A 12 13.50 -17.59 11.28
CA VAL A 12 14.01 -16.20 11.37
C VAL A 12 15.55 -16.18 11.42
N SER A 13 16.19 -17.12 12.11
CA SER A 13 17.66 -17.21 12.18
C SER A 13 18.29 -17.62 10.86
N ILE A 14 17.59 -18.41 10.04
CA ILE A 14 18.02 -18.75 8.67
C ILE A 14 17.90 -17.50 7.77
N ALA A 15 16.82 -16.73 7.89
CA ALA A 15 16.64 -15.48 7.14
C ALA A 15 17.69 -14.40 7.49
N LEU A 16 18.19 -14.37 8.73
CA LEU A 16 19.22 -13.42 9.17
C LEU A 16 20.64 -13.76 8.67
N LYS A 17 20.91 -15.01 8.25
CA LYS A 17 22.25 -15.45 7.84
C LYS A 17 22.62 -15.14 6.38
N GLU A 18 21.70 -14.69 5.54
CA GLU A 18 21.97 -14.42 4.11
C GLU A 18 22.20 -12.94 3.75
N VAL A 19 22.35 -12.05 4.73
CA VAL A 19 22.61 -10.63 4.46
C VAL A 19 24.12 -10.32 4.43
N SER A 20 24.80 -10.81 3.38
CA SER A 20 26.09 -10.25 2.96
C SER A 20 26.24 -10.38 1.44
N GLY A 21 25.49 -9.54 0.72
CA GLY A 21 25.64 -9.35 -0.72
C GLY A 21 25.44 -7.89 -1.04
N ALA A 22 26.50 -7.21 -1.48
CA ALA A 22 26.46 -5.84 -1.96
C ALA A 22 25.56 -5.76 -3.20
N VAL A 23 24.44 -5.04 -3.11
CA VAL A 23 23.59 -4.76 -4.27
C VAL A 23 23.95 -3.39 -4.82
N ASN A 24 24.50 -3.40 -6.03
CA ASN A 24 24.85 -2.24 -6.83
C ASN A 24 23.57 -1.44 -7.16
N SER A 25 23.46 -0.20 -6.69
CA SER A 25 22.26 0.62 -6.85
C SER A 25 22.27 1.37 -8.18
N THR A 26 21.83 0.70 -9.25
CA THR A 26 21.57 1.39 -10.51
C THR A 26 20.39 0.76 -11.25
N PHE A 27 19.21 0.78 -10.65
CA PHE A 27 17.96 0.59 -11.39
C PHE A 27 16.81 1.26 -10.63
N LEU A 28 15.84 1.81 -11.38
CA LEU A 28 14.70 2.65 -10.96
C LEU A 28 14.94 4.18 -10.95
N LYS A 29 15.26 4.71 -12.12
CA LYS A 29 14.65 5.98 -12.59
C LYS A 29 13.89 5.69 -13.87
N GLN A 30 12.69 5.11 -13.74
CA GLN A 30 11.72 5.15 -14.82
C GLN A 30 10.49 5.87 -14.27
N TYR A 31 10.20 7.01 -14.88
CA TYR A 31 9.08 7.88 -14.53
C TYR A 31 7.76 7.12 -14.75
N ASP A 32 7.11 6.68 -13.67
CA ASP A 32 5.71 6.28 -13.70
C ASP A 32 4.85 7.54 -13.71
N ALA A 33 4.38 7.94 -14.89
CA ALA A 33 3.30 8.92 -14.99
C ALA A 33 2.03 8.27 -14.41
N LYS A 34 1.66 8.64 -13.18
CA LYS A 34 0.39 8.21 -12.57
C LYS A 34 -0.77 8.77 -13.39
N VAL A 35 -1.40 7.93 -14.23
CA VAL A 35 -2.60 8.28 -15.00
C VAL A 35 -3.83 8.07 -14.10
N CYS A 36 -4.10 9.04 -13.24
CA CYS A 36 -5.32 9.02 -12.44
C CYS A 36 -6.52 9.57 -13.25
N SER A 37 -7.63 8.85 -13.23
CA SER A 37 -8.90 9.18 -13.88
C SER A 37 -10.01 9.28 -12.83
N ASN A 38 -11.01 10.14 -13.05
CA ASN A 38 -12.22 10.15 -12.22
C ASN A 38 -13.04 8.86 -12.39
N GLU A 39 -12.86 8.18 -13.52
CA GLU A 39 -13.54 6.94 -13.87
C GLU A 39 -12.49 5.97 -14.44
N PRO A 40 -11.84 5.17 -13.58
CA PRO A 40 -10.95 4.13 -14.05
C PRO A 40 -11.76 3.01 -14.71
N THR A 41 -11.22 2.48 -15.81
CA THR A 41 -11.91 1.56 -16.73
C THR A 41 -11.01 0.37 -17.03
N CYS A 42 -11.57 -0.81 -17.23
CA CYS A 42 -10.90 -2.00 -17.76
C CYS A 42 -10.79 -2.00 -19.29
N ASN A 43 -11.42 -1.05 -19.97
CA ASN A 43 -11.34 -0.93 -21.41
C ASN A 43 -9.98 -0.36 -21.85
N LEU A 44 -9.10 -1.23 -22.33
CA LEU A 44 -7.74 -0.86 -22.77
C LEU A 44 -7.73 0.08 -23.99
N THR A 45 -8.80 0.12 -24.80
CA THR A 45 -8.86 1.06 -25.95
C THR A 45 -8.99 2.51 -25.51
N LEU A 46 -9.50 2.75 -24.30
CA LEU A 46 -9.59 4.08 -23.68
C LEU A 46 -8.30 4.47 -22.93
N MET A 47 -7.28 3.59 -22.95
CA MET A 47 -5.98 3.78 -22.29
C MET A 47 -4.80 3.39 -23.21
N PRO A 48 -4.67 3.99 -24.40
CA PRO A 48 -3.71 3.57 -25.42
C PRO A 48 -2.24 3.72 -24.98
N ASP A 49 -1.95 4.60 -24.02
CA ASP A 49 -0.60 4.88 -23.52
C ASP A 49 -0.16 3.95 -22.37
N LEU A 50 -1.01 3.04 -21.92
CA LEU A 50 -0.74 2.18 -20.77
C LEU A 50 -0.41 0.75 -21.20
N ASP A 51 0.80 0.30 -20.86
CA ASP A 51 1.18 -1.11 -21.00
C ASP A 51 0.27 -1.97 -20.10
N PRO A 52 -0.56 -2.87 -20.67
CA PRO A 52 -1.48 -3.71 -19.91
C PRO A 52 -0.77 -4.56 -18.85
N LYS A 53 0.51 -4.89 -19.08
CA LYS A 53 1.35 -5.67 -18.16
C LYS A 53 1.93 -4.84 -17.00
N LYS A 54 1.82 -3.52 -17.05
CA LYS A 54 2.35 -2.58 -16.03
C LYS A 54 1.27 -1.83 -15.27
N LEU A 55 0.00 -2.07 -15.56
CA LEU A 55 -1.12 -1.46 -14.86
C LEU A 55 -1.25 -2.04 -13.45
N THR A 56 -0.49 -1.46 -12.53
CA THR A 56 -0.59 -1.72 -11.09
C THR A 56 -1.71 -0.88 -10.47
N PHE A 57 -2.17 -1.29 -9.28
CA PHE A 57 -3.16 -0.54 -8.48
C PHE A 57 -2.81 0.97 -8.38
N GLU A 58 -1.52 1.31 -8.24
CA GLU A 58 -1.06 2.69 -8.07
C GLU A 58 -1.32 3.60 -9.27
N GLY A 59 -1.54 3.00 -10.46
CA GLY A 59 -1.85 3.70 -11.69
C GLY A 59 -3.34 3.74 -12.08
N ARG A 60 -4.18 2.82 -11.57
CA ARG A 60 -5.59 2.69 -11.98
C ARG A 60 -6.60 2.90 -10.83
N ASP A 61 -6.17 2.74 -9.59
CA ASP A 61 -7.02 2.82 -8.39
C ASP A 61 -8.18 1.77 -8.34
N CYS A 62 -8.24 0.83 -9.29
CA CYS A 62 -9.12 -0.36 -9.32
C CYS A 62 -8.48 -1.48 -10.17
N MET A 63 -9.05 -2.69 -10.11
CA MET A 63 -8.50 -3.89 -10.75
C MET A 63 -9.47 -4.58 -11.71
N CYS A 64 -8.88 -5.25 -12.71
CA CYS A 64 -9.59 -5.92 -13.81
C CYS A 64 -9.31 -7.43 -13.87
N ASP A 65 -8.55 -7.97 -12.92
CA ASP A 65 -8.28 -9.40 -12.78
C ASP A 65 -9.42 -10.14 -12.07
N PHE A 66 -9.40 -11.47 -12.15
CA PHE A 66 -10.42 -12.33 -11.53
C PHE A 66 -10.39 -12.25 -10.00
N GLU A 67 -9.23 -11.93 -9.41
CA GLU A 67 -9.03 -11.78 -7.97
C GLU A 67 -9.67 -10.50 -7.43
N CYS A 68 -10.03 -9.53 -8.28
CA CYS A 68 -10.62 -8.26 -7.84
C CYS A 68 -11.91 -8.43 -7.06
N THR A 69 -12.62 -9.52 -7.33
CA THR A 69 -13.80 -9.89 -6.57
C THR A 69 -13.39 -10.17 -5.13
N GLU A 70 -12.40 -11.04 -4.90
CA GLU A 70 -11.93 -11.43 -3.57
C GLU A 70 -11.42 -10.24 -2.74
N TYR A 71 -10.62 -9.36 -3.35
CA TYR A 71 -10.06 -8.17 -2.69
C TYR A 71 -11.03 -6.98 -2.64
N ASN A 72 -12.19 -7.10 -3.29
CA ASN A 72 -13.23 -6.07 -3.36
C ASN A 72 -12.72 -4.74 -3.96
N ASP A 73 -11.90 -4.82 -5.01
CA ASP A 73 -11.28 -3.68 -5.67
C ASP A 73 -11.53 -3.63 -7.19
N CYS A 74 -12.56 -4.34 -7.68
CA CYS A 74 -12.94 -4.33 -9.09
C CYS A 74 -13.32 -2.94 -9.61
N CYS A 75 -12.89 -2.64 -10.84
CA CYS A 75 -13.44 -1.54 -11.62
C CYS A 75 -14.91 -1.81 -11.98
N ARG A 76 -15.68 -0.74 -12.27
CA ARG A 76 -17.11 -0.83 -12.59
C ARG A 76 -17.40 -1.67 -13.82
N ASP A 77 -16.51 -1.63 -14.80
CA ASP A 77 -16.62 -2.30 -16.10
C ASP A 77 -15.79 -3.59 -16.19
N SER A 78 -15.30 -4.10 -15.07
CA SER A 78 -14.64 -5.40 -15.02
C SER A 78 -15.63 -6.51 -15.36
N GLN A 79 -15.25 -7.47 -16.20
CA GLN A 79 -16.06 -8.66 -16.45
C GLN A 79 -16.25 -9.54 -15.20
N TYR A 80 -15.38 -9.37 -14.21
CA TYR A 80 -15.45 -10.07 -12.92
C TYR A 80 -16.28 -9.29 -11.89
N PHE A 81 -16.78 -8.12 -12.26
CA PHE A 81 -17.62 -7.32 -11.37
C PHE A 81 -18.97 -8.01 -11.14
N ASN A 82 -19.18 -8.51 -9.92
CA ASN A 82 -20.45 -9.10 -9.49
C ASN A 82 -21.10 -8.20 -8.42
N ALA A 83 -22.01 -7.33 -8.85
CA ALA A 83 -22.72 -6.34 -8.03
C ALA A 83 -23.46 -6.84 -6.75
N PRO A 84 -23.72 -8.15 -6.51
CA PRO A 84 -24.35 -8.58 -5.27
C PRO A 84 -23.64 -9.69 -4.46
N ALA A 85 -22.52 -10.27 -4.91
CA ALA A 85 -21.94 -11.45 -4.27
C ALA A 85 -20.88 -11.13 -3.20
N LEU A 86 -21.11 -10.13 -2.35
CA LEU A 86 -20.29 -9.92 -1.14
C LEU A 86 -20.78 -10.89 -0.06
N SER A 87 -20.45 -12.18 -0.20
CA SER A 87 -20.77 -13.21 0.79
C SER A 87 -20.00 -12.97 2.09
N ASN A 88 -20.68 -13.25 3.22
CA ASN A 88 -20.18 -13.06 4.59
C ASN A 88 -19.01 -13.98 4.99
N ASP A 89 -18.57 -14.89 4.11
CA ASP A 89 -17.53 -15.90 4.37
C ASP A 89 -16.18 -15.59 3.70
N ARG A 90 -16.01 -14.39 3.15
CA ARG A 90 -14.74 -14.01 2.51
C ARG A 90 -13.65 -13.82 3.56
N LYS A 91 -12.45 -14.32 3.26
CA LYS A 91 -11.22 -13.92 3.96
C LYS A 91 -11.20 -12.40 4.03
N THR A 92 -11.21 -11.85 5.25
CA THR A 92 -11.22 -10.41 5.47
C THR A 92 -9.83 -9.86 5.18
N TYR A 93 -9.56 -9.54 3.92
CA TYR A 93 -8.38 -8.77 3.56
C TYR A 93 -8.52 -7.37 4.14
N SER A 94 -7.46 -6.92 4.79
CA SER A 94 -7.34 -5.57 5.35
C SER A 94 -6.15 -4.87 4.71
N CYS A 95 -6.27 -3.57 4.49
CA CYS A 95 -5.17 -2.80 3.95
C CYS A 95 -4.12 -2.54 5.05
N HIS A 96 -2.91 -3.06 4.85
CA HIS A 96 -1.81 -2.85 5.77
C HIS A 96 -1.37 -1.37 5.70
N PRO A 97 -1.46 -0.57 6.79
CA PRO A 97 -1.24 0.87 6.74
C PRO A 97 0.19 1.25 6.35
N LEU A 98 1.18 0.52 6.88
CA LEU A 98 2.60 0.77 6.61
C LEU A 98 3.02 0.33 5.19
N PHE A 99 2.68 -0.90 4.80
CA PHE A 99 3.14 -1.48 3.53
C PHE A 99 2.21 -1.21 2.35
N LYS A 100 1.00 -0.70 2.59
CA LYS A 100 -0.01 -0.39 1.56
C LYS A 100 -0.33 -1.59 0.67
N ILE A 101 -0.49 -2.74 1.32
CA ILE A 101 -0.83 -4.02 0.68
C ILE A 101 -2.01 -4.68 1.38
N TYR A 102 -2.81 -5.42 0.64
CA TYR A 102 -3.85 -6.24 1.23
C TYR A 102 -3.25 -7.42 1.98
N THR A 103 -3.70 -7.61 3.21
CA THR A 103 -3.21 -8.68 4.09
C THR A 103 -4.36 -9.34 4.84
N ILE A 104 -4.24 -10.65 5.06
CA ILE A 104 -5.05 -11.38 6.03
C ILE A 104 -4.48 -11.08 7.41
N SER A 105 -5.25 -10.34 8.21
CA SER A 105 -4.84 -9.82 9.52
C SER A 105 -5.68 -10.35 10.68
N SER A 106 -6.50 -11.38 10.43
CA SER A 106 -7.33 -12.01 11.44
C SER A 106 -7.31 -13.53 11.31
N CYS A 107 -7.61 -14.19 12.42
CA CYS A 107 -7.76 -15.63 12.49
C CYS A 107 -9.24 -16.02 12.41
N PRO A 108 -9.56 -17.23 11.93
CA PRO A 108 -10.90 -17.78 12.04
C PRO A 108 -11.41 -17.73 13.48
N ALA A 109 -12.70 -17.42 13.67
CA ALA A 109 -13.31 -17.32 15.00
C ALA A 109 -13.15 -18.62 15.82
N SER A 110 -13.17 -19.77 15.14
CA SER A 110 -13.00 -21.11 15.70
C SER A 110 -11.58 -21.49 16.09
N TYR A 111 -10.57 -20.67 15.75
CA TYR A 111 -9.18 -20.97 16.10
C TYR A 111 -9.00 -20.96 17.63
N ALA A 112 -8.26 -21.92 18.21
CA ALA A 112 -8.27 -22.10 19.67
C ALA A 112 -7.23 -21.26 20.42
N ASP A 113 -6.07 -21.00 19.80
CA ASP A 113 -4.96 -20.32 20.48
C ASP A 113 -5.11 -18.80 20.43
N GLU A 114 -5.62 -18.24 21.53
CA GLU A 114 -5.83 -16.79 21.71
C GLU A 114 -4.52 -15.98 21.67
N THR A 115 -3.38 -16.58 21.98
CA THR A 115 -2.07 -15.89 21.89
C THR A 115 -1.73 -15.62 20.44
N VAL A 116 -1.88 -16.63 19.59
CA VAL A 116 -1.66 -16.50 18.14
C VAL A 116 -2.69 -15.56 17.53
N LYS A 117 -3.97 -15.66 17.91
CA LYS A 117 -5.01 -14.70 17.47
C LYS A 117 -4.63 -13.26 17.79
N ARG A 118 -4.22 -13.01 19.04
CA ARG A 118 -3.79 -11.69 19.50
C ARG A 118 -2.59 -11.18 18.70
N LYS A 119 -1.58 -12.02 18.43
CA LYS A 119 -0.39 -11.62 17.64
C LYS A 119 -0.72 -11.38 16.17
N CYS A 120 -1.65 -12.14 15.59
CA CYS A 120 -2.13 -11.91 14.23
C CYS A 120 -2.86 -10.55 14.10
N GLY A 121 -3.84 -10.29 14.98
CA GLY A 121 -4.65 -9.07 14.95
C GLY A 121 -3.93 -7.76 15.25
N LYS A 122 -2.64 -7.84 15.58
CA LYS A 122 -1.82 -6.73 16.08
C LYS A 122 -0.60 -6.46 15.19
N ALA A 123 -0.69 -6.86 13.92
CA ALA A 123 0.36 -6.66 12.91
C ALA A 123 0.74 -5.19 12.63
N PHE A 124 0.07 -4.22 13.25
CA PHE A 124 0.25 -2.79 13.00
C PHE A 124 0.80 -2.00 14.20
N GLU A 125 0.80 -2.58 15.40
CA GLU A 125 1.33 -1.93 16.61
C GLU A 125 2.02 -2.99 17.49
N PRO A 126 3.29 -2.80 17.87
CA PRO A 126 3.98 -3.70 18.78
C PRO A 126 3.31 -3.79 20.14
N LEU A 127 3.27 -5.01 20.70
CA LEU A 127 2.39 -5.40 21.80
C LEU A 127 3.04 -5.46 23.15
N ASP A 128 4.01 -4.60 23.39
CA ASP A 128 4.81 -4.62 24.62
C ASP A 128 5.92 -5.71 24.64
N GLU A 129 6.14 -6.43 23.54
CA GLU A 129 7.20 -7.44 23.38
C GLU A 129 8.16 -7.03 22.25
N ASP A 130 9.48 -7.27 22.42
CA ASP A 130 10.56 -7.14 21.43
C ASP A 130 10.39 -8.07 20.19
N ASP A 131 9.18 -8.58 19.97
CA ASP A 131 8.80 -9.48 18.89
C ASP A 131 8.58 -8.69 17.60
N THR A 132 9.68 -8.21 17.03
CA THR A 132 9.70 -7.53 15.72
C THR A 132 9.15 -8.40 14.58
N VAL A 133 8.98 -9.71 14.79
CA VAL A 133 8.41 -10.65 13.81
C VAL A 133 6.95 -10.33 13.51
N ILE A 134 6.21 -9.73 14.43
CA ILE A 134 4.81 -9.32 14.20
C ILE A 134 4.68 -8.22 13.13
N LEU A 135 5.78 -7.52 12.81
CA LEU A 135 5.85 -6.44 11.83
C LEU A 135 6.22 -6.93 10.42
N ILE A 136 6.52 -8.22 10.27
CA ILE A 136 7.01 -8.81 9.03
C ILE A 136 5.85 -9.53 8.33
N PRO A 137 5.33 -9.03 7.20
CA PRO A 137 4.36 -9.75 6.40
C PRO A 137 4.91 -11.09 5.92
N ALA A 138 4.01 -12.04 5.71
CA ALA A 138 4.34 -13.35 5.15
C ALA A 138 3.53 -13.61 3.90
N THR A 139 4.11 -14.22 2.87
CA THR A 139 3.39 -14.50 1.61
C THR A 139 3.47 -15.99 1.27
N ASN A 140 2.31 -16.58 0.98
CA ASN A 140 2.22 -17.87 0.31
C ASN A 140 2.04 -17.60 -1.19
N LYS A 141 3.04 -17.98 -1.99
CA LYS A 141 3.05 -17.79 -3.45
C LYS A 141 1.99 -18.62 -4.16
N ASN A 142 1.83 -19.88 -3.74
CA ASN A 142 0.92 -20.85 -4.36
C ASN A 142 -0.54 -20.44 -4.17
N LYS A 143 -0.87 -19.89 -3.00
CA LYS A 143 -2.20 -19.35 -2.67
C LYS A 143 -2.37 -17.88 -3.03
N ARG A 144 -1.32 -17.22 -3.52
CA ARG A 144 -1.27 -15.77 -3.81
C ARG A 144 -1.78 -14.90 -2.64
N ALA A 145 -1.52 -15.35 -1.41
CA ALA A 145 -2.06 -14.74 -0.20
C ALA A 145 -0.93 -14.11 0.62
N THR A 146 -1.11 -12.85 1.00
CA THR A 146 -0.23 -12.18 1.95
C THR A 146 -0.93 -12.08 3.31
N TYR A 147 -0.23 -12.48 4.36
CA TYR A 147 -0.65 -12.41 5.75
C TYR A 147 0.06 -11.24 6.42
N ALA A 148 -0.62 -10.60 7.36
CA ALA A 148 -0.08 -9.42 8.03
C ALA A 148 1.18 -9.75 8.84
N ASN A 149 1.27 -10.99 9.34
CA ASN A 149 2.49 -11.60 9.85
C ASN A 149 2.41 -13.14 9.82
N ALA A 150 3.48 -13.81 10.24
CA ALA A 150 3.55 -15.28 10.30
C ALA A 150 2.47 -15.90 11.20
N TYR A 151 2.04 -15.23 12.27
CA TYR A 151 0.97 -15.74 13.14
C TYR A 151 -0.38 -15.80 12.42
N CYS A 152 -0.65 -14.83 11.55
CA CYS A 152 -1.84 -14.87 10.69
C CYS A 152 -1.78 -16.02 9.68
N ALA A 153 -0.62 -16.32 9.11
CA ALA A 153 -0.46 -17.48 8.23
C ALA A 153 -0.76 -18.78 8.98
N LEU A 154 -0.16 -18.95 10.16
CA LEU A 154 -0.33 -20.13 11.02
C LEU A 154 -1.79 -20.36 11.40
N CYS A 155 -2.51 -19.34 11.87
CA CYS A 155 -3.90 -19.52 12.30
C CYS A 155 -4.90 -19.70 11.15
N ASN A 156 -4.51 -19.33 9.92
CA ASN A 156 -5.26 -19.63 8.71
C ASN A 156 -4.85 -20.98 8.08
N GLY A 157 -4.11 -21.82 8.81
CA GLY A 157 -3.72 -23.15 8.37
C GLY A 157 -2.72 -23.13 7.22
N ASP A 158 -1.94 -22.06 7.09
CA ASP A 158 -0.94 -21.93 6.06
C ASP A 158 0.46 -22.17 6.61
N THR A 159 1.14 -23.16 6.06
CA THR A 159 2.51 -23.56 6.46
C THR A 159 3.53 -23.33 5.35
N ASP A 160 3.09 -23.04 4.13
CA ASP A 160 3.92 -22.81 2.95
C ASP A 160 4.02 -21.32 2.64
N PHE A 161 4.48 -20.55 3.64
CA PHE A 161 4.65 -19.11 3.53
C PHE A 161 6.12 -18.71 3.75
N GLU A 162 6.51 -17.62 3.13
CA GLU A 162 7.81 -17.00 3.33
C GLU A 162 7.62 -15.61 3.96
N PRO A 163 8.25 -15.34 5.12
CA PRO A 163 8.33 -13.99 5.67
C PRO A 163 9.09 -13.05 4.72
N TRP A 164 8.69 -11.79 4.71
CA TRP A 164 9.44 -10.75 4.00
C TRP A 164 10.78 -10.45 4.69
N ASN A 165 11.69 -9.78 3.97
CA ASN A 165 12.98 -9.42 4.54
C ASN A 165 12.84 -8.24 5.51
N LEU A 166 13.17 -8.44 6.79
CA LEU A 166 13.20 -7.34 7.74
C LEU A 166 14.46 -6.49 7.53
N GLY A 167 14.27 -5.24 7.15
CA GLY A 167 15.28 -4.20 7.21
C GLY A 167 15.07 -3.34 8.46
N ALA A 168 16.16 -2.86 9.04
CA ALA A 168 16.10 -1.87 10.11
C ALA A 168 17.09 -0.74 9.83
N GLY A 169 16.84 0.41 10.43
CA GLY A 169 17.77 1.53 10.46
C GLY A 169 17.62 2.26 11.79
N CYS A 170 18.72 2.76 12.33
CA CYS A 170 18.72 3.49 13.60
C CYS A 170 19.53 4.78 13.45
N GLY A 171 19.13 5.83 14.16
CA GLY A 171 19.81 7.11 14.13
C GLY A 171 19.53 7.97 15.35
N GLU A 172 20.42 8.93 15.59
CA GLU A 172 20.21 9.95 16.64
C GLU A 172 19.16 10.96 16.17
N PRO A 173 18.20 11.35 17.04
CA PRO A 173 17.28 12.44 16.72
C PRO A 173 18.02 13.77 16.64
N VAL A 174 18.03 14.38 15.46
CA VAL A 174 18.62 15.70 15.25
C VAL A 174 17.63 16.77 15.70
N GLN A 175 17.93 17.43 16.81
CA GLN A 175 17.19 18.60 17.25
C GLN A 175 17.50 19.76 16.30
N SER A 176 16.56 20.10 15.40
CA SER A 176 16.76 21.28 14.55
C SER A 176 16.54 22.55 15.38
N ALA A 177 17.49 23.48 15.35
CA ALA A 177 17.41 24.77 16.06
C ALA A 177 16.14 25.58 15.69
N LYS A 178 15.53 25.30 14.51
CA LYS A 178 14.28 25.92 14.03
C LYS A 178 12.99 25.30 14.60
N ALA A 179 13.04 24.11 15.19
CA ALA A 179 11.87 23.47 15.81
C ALA A 179 11.46 24.14 17.13
N ARG A 180 12.35 24.94 17.75
CA ARG A 180 12.05 25.68 18.98
C ARG A 180 11.04 26.83 18.77
N ALA A 181 10.82 27.27 17.52
CA ALA A 181 10.01 28.44 17.19
C ALA A 181 8.56 28.14 16.74
N LYS A 182 8.21 26.88 16.44
CA LYS A 182 6.84 26.47 16.09
C LYS A 182 6.37 25.36 17.03
N ARG A 183 5.33 25.64 17.83
CA ARG A 183 4.67 24.72 18.77
C ARG A 183 3.86 23.61 18.08
N GLU A 184 4.39 23.00 17.04
CA GLU A 184 3.85 21.76 16.48
C GLU A 184 4.88 20.67 16.71
N ALA A 185 4.42 19.50 17.17
CA ALA A 185 5.23 18.31 17.43
C ALA A 185 5.79 17.75 16.11
N ALA A 186 6.74 18.44 15.51
CA ALA A 186 7.42 18.00 14.31
C ALA A 186 8.24 16.74 14.65
N LYS A 187 8.06 15.67 13.88
CA LYS A 187 8.88 14.45 14.02
C LYS A 187 10.36 14.83 13.92
N PRO A 188 11.22 14.33 14.84
CA PRO A 188 12.65 14.62 14.79
C PRO A 188 13.23 14.16 13.45
N LYS A 189 14.12 14.95 12.87
CA LYS A 189 14.89 14.51 11.70
C LYS A 189 15.90 13.48 12.17
N VAL A 190 15.88 12.28 11.61
CA VAL A 190 16.79 11.18 11.96
C VAL A 190 17.49 10.70 10.70
N ASN A 191 18.80 10.46 10.78
CA ASN A 191 19.52 9.75 9.72
C ASN A 191 19.62 8.26 10.09
N PHE A 192 18.65 7.47 9.64
CA PHE A 192 18.54 6.04 9.97
C PHE A 192 19.64 5.16 9.37
N SER A 193 20.41 5.65 8.38
CA SER A 193 21.51 4.89 7.79
C SER A 193 22.81 5.01 8.57
N LYS A 194 22.89 5.94 9.53
CA LYS A 194 24.12 6.27 10.27
C LYS A 194 24.72 5.04 10.97
N TYR A 195 23.89 4.13 11.44
CA TYR A 195 24.30 2.97 12.22
C TYR A 195 24.08 1.62 11.51
N ASN A 196 23.89 1.62 10.18
CA ASN A 196 23.60 0.39 9.44
C ASN A 196 24.63 -0.74 9.63
N ASN A 197 25.91 -0.39 9.80
CA ASN A 197 26.99 -1.35 10.04
C ASN A 197 27.13 -1.80 11.51
N LYS A 198 26.21 -1.39 12.38
CA LYS A 198 26.17 -1.72 13.82
C LYS A 198 24.81 -2.27 14.27
N LEU A 199 23.90 -2.52 13.34
CA LEU A 199 22.54 -2.96 13.66
C LEU A 199 22.52 -4.29 14.42
N ASP A 200 23.48 -5.20 14.15
CA ASP A 200 23.68 -6.45 14.88
C ASP A 200 23.84 -6.24 16.40
N ARG A 201 24.42 -5.11 16.81
CA ARG A 201 24.64 -4.76 18.23
C ARG A 201 23.54 -3.87 18.79
N ILE A 202 22.85 -3.10 17.94
CA ILE A 202 21.84 -2.12 18.35
C ILE A 202 20.46 -2.77 18.47
N LEU A 203 20.07 -3.58 17.50
CA LEU A 203 18.72 -4.17 17.47
C LEU A 203 18.41 -5.04 18.70
N PRO A 204 19.36 -5.78 19.31
CA PRO A 204 19.09 -6.48 20.57
C PRO A 204 18.75 -5.58 21.76
N THR A 205 19.05 -4.27 21.70
CA THR A 205 18.70 -3.28 22.74
C THR A 205 17.51 -2.41 22.37
N ALA A 206 16.95 -2.61 21.16
CA ALA A 206 15.81 -1.87 20.68
C ALA A 206 14.54 -2.36 21.37
N HIS A 207 13.79 -1.41 21.92
CA HIS A 207 12.53 -1.64 22.62
C HIS A 207 11.45 -0.72 22.04
N TYR A 208 10.22 -1.19 21.99
CA TYR A 208 9.11 -0.34 21.55
C TYR A 208 8.64 0.57 22.68
N ASN A 209 8.64 1.88 22.43
CA ASN A 209 8.07 2.88 23.31
C ASN A 209 6.61 3.16 22.89
N ALA A 210 5.66 2.55 23.61
CA ALA A 210 4.23 2.69 23.31
C ALA A 210 3.72 4.14 23.39
N ALA A 211 4.23 4.95 24.32
CA ALA A 211 3.83 6.35 24.47
C ALA A 211 4.28 7.22 23.28
N LYS A 212 5.49 6.96 22.75
CA LYS A 212 6.03 7.65 21.56
C LYS A 212 5.62 6.98 20.24
N LYS A 213 5.04 5.78 20.29
CA LYS A 213 4.78 4.89 19.16
C LYS A 213 6.01 4.67 18.26
N GLN A 214 7.18 4.48 18.87
CA GLN A 214 8.47 4.41 18.17
C GLN A 214 9.38 3.37 18.81
N PHE A 215 10.27 2.76 18.03
CA PHE A 215 11.34 1.93 18.59
C PHE A 215 12.51 2.81 19.00
N THR A 216 13.00 2.60 20.22
CA THR A 216 14.16 3.27 20.78
C THR A 216 15.22 2.26 21.16
N ALA A 217 16.49 2.58 20.97
CA ALA A 217 17.61 1.72 21.35
C ALA A 217 18.68 2.56 22.05
N THR A 218 19.50 1.93 22.88
CA THR A 218 20.65 2.59 23.51
C THR A 218 21.93 1.98 22.98
N TYR A 219 22.82 2.84 22.47
CA TYR A 219 24.13 2.42 21.95
C TYR A 219 25.18 3.47 22.27
N GLU A 220 26.29 3.05 22.91
CA GLU A 220 27.40 3.93 23.32
C GLU A 220 26.93 5.17 24.12
N GLY A 221 25.97 4.98 25.04
CA GLY A 221 25.43 6.05 25.88
C GLY A 221 24.46 7.01 25.17
N LYS A 222 24.09 6.72 23.92
CA LYS A 222 23.17 7.54 23.12
C LYS A 222 21.82 6.86 22.93
N GLU A 223 20.74 7.62 23.06
CA GLU A 223 19.39 7.20 22.68
C GLU A 223 19.24 7.32 21.16
N LEU A 224 18.91 6.21 20.52
CA LEU A 224 18.68 6.10 19.09
C LEU A 224 17.18 5.87 18.85
N LEU A 225 16.69 6.43 17.74
CA LEU A 225 15.38 6.11 17.19
C LEU A 225 15.59 5.09 16.06
N CYS A 226 14.88 3.97 16.14
CA CYS A 226 14.94 2.90 15.16
C CYS A 226 13.64 2.81 14.36
N GLU A 227 13.79 2.51 13.07
CA GLU A 227 12.70 2.24 12.15
C GLU A 227 12.89 0.86 11.55
N PHE A 228 11.79 0.10 11.51
CA PHE A 228 11.74 -1.21 10.88
C PHE A 228 10.98 -1.09 9.57
N SER A 229 11.47 -1.80 8.56
CA SER A 229 10.88 -1.88 7.23
C SER A 229 10.84 -3.35 6.83
N ALA A 230 9.77 -3.80 6.18
CA ALA A 230 9.75 -5.08 5.51
C ALA A 230 9.96 -4.86 4.02
N LYS A 231 10.88 -5.60 3.44
CA LYS A 231 11.17 -5.61 2.00
C LYS A 231 10.62 -6.89 1.40
N GLN A 232 9.67 -6.73 0.49
CA GLN A 232 9.11 -7.83 -0.28
C GLN A 232 10.22 -8.58 -1.04
N PRO A 233 10.32 -9.91 -0.90
CA PRO A 233 11.18 -10.73 -1.73
C PRO A 233 10.87 -10.55 -3.24
N PRO A 234 11.89 -10.41 -4.11
CA PRO A 234 11.68 -10.10 -5.53
C PRO A 234 10.79 -11.09 -6.27
N HIS A 235 10.82 -12.38 -5.91
CA HIS A 235 10.00 -13.42 -6.55
C HIS A 235 8.51 -13.36 -6.18
N PHE A 236 8.12 -12.50 -5.24
CA PHE A 236 6.71 -12.17 -4.98
C PHE A 236 6.20 -10.98 -5.79
N ALA A 237 7.04 -10.36 -6.63
CA ALA A 237 6.58 -9.32 -7.55
C ALA A 237 5.41 -9.85 -8.40
N GLY A 238 4.27 -9.16 -8.37
CA GLY A 238 3.03 -9.57 -9.05
C GLY A 238 2.13 -10.55 -8.29
N TYR A 239 2.55 -11.04 -7.12
CA TYR A 239 1.72 -11.87 -6.22
C TYR A 239 1.15 -11.07 -5.05
N VAL A 240 1.78 -9.94 -4.72
CA VAL A 240 1.36 -9.06 -3.63
C VAL A 240 0.44 -7.97 -4.18
N ARG A 241 -0.77 -7.90 -3.63
CA ARG A 241 -1.77 -6.90 -4.04
C ARG A 241 -1.64 -5.63 -3.20
N LYS A 242 -1.44 -4.49 -3.87
CA LYS A 242 -1.40 -3.17 -3.23
C LYS A 242 -2.82 -2.70 -2.86
N CYS A 243 -2.90 -1.80 -1.90
CA CYS A 243 -4.14 -1.16 -1.45
C CYS A 243 -3.88 0.30 -1.06
N LEU A 244 -4.96 1.06 -0.85
CA LEU A 244 -4.88 2.43 -0.34
C LEU A 244 -5.29 2.46 1.15
N PRO A 245 -4.40 2.85 2.08
CA PRO A 245 -4.78 2.98 3.48
C PRO A 245 -5.77 4.12 3.68
N ASP A 246 -6.56 4.04 4.76
CA ASP A 246 -7.58 5.02 5.14
C ASP A 246 -8.66 5.27 4.07
N LEU A 247 -8.81 4.34 3.13
CA LEU A 247 -9.86 4.38 2.11
C LEU A 247 -11.23 4.27 2.77
N VAL A 248 -12.06 5.29 2.60
CA VAL A 248 -13.46 5.23 3.06
C VAL A 248 -14.25 4.33 2.11
N THR A 249 -14.63 3.16 2.61
CA THR A 249 -15.41 2.14 1.88
C THR A 249 -16.86 2.03 2.36
N GLU A 250 -17.22 2.75 3.42
CA GLU A 250 -18.53 2.70 4.07
C GLU A 250 -19.26 4.05 3.94
N CYS A 251 -20.58 3.99 3.95
CA CYS A 251 -21.44 5.16 3.87
C CYS A 251 -21.97 5.56 5.26
N ALA A 252 -21.88 6.84 5.61
CA ALA A 252 -22.46 7.37 6.84
C ALA A 252 -23.98 7.64 6.74
N ALA A 253 -24.52 7.78 5.53
CA ALA A 253 -25.93 8.08 5.26
C ALA A 253 -26.73 6.84 4.77
N GLU A 254 -28.06 7.01 4.66
CA GLU A 254 -29.14 6.06 4.30
C GLU A 254 -28.79 4.86 3.37
N PRO A 255 -29.58 3.75 3.42
CA PRO A 255 -29.28 2.46 2.79
C PRO A 255 -29.00 2.48 1.29
N GLU A 256 -29.62 3.40 0.54
CA GLU A 256 -29.44 3.46 -0.91
C GLU A 256 -28.04 3.98 -1.31
N GLY A 257 -27.49 4.92 -0.53
CA GLY A 257 -26.13 5.42 -0.71
C GLY A 257 -25.09 4.35 -0.42
N SER A 258 -25.34 3.51 0.60
CA SER A 258 -24.48 2.37 0.95
C SER A 258 -24.35 1.38 -0.22
N LYS A 259 -25.45 0.96 -0.84
CA LYS A 259 -25.39 0.02 -1.99
C LYS A 259 -24.51 0.53 -3.13
N LYS A 260 -24.60 1.82 -3.46
CA LYS A 260 -23.79 2.44 -4.51
C LYS A 260 -22.34 2.62 -4.07
N CYS A 261 -22.06 2.97 -2.81
CA CYS A 261 -20.70 3.03 -2.27
C CYS A 261 -19.98 1.66 -2.39
N HIS A 262 -20.65 0.54 -2.11
CA HIS A 262 -20.03 -0.80 -2.22
C HIS A 262 -20.00 -1.35 -3.64
N SER A 263 -20.58 -0.64 -4.61
CA SER A 263 -20.83 -1.19 -5.95
C SER A 263 -19.59 -1.30 -6.82
N HIS A 264 -18.50 -0.57 -6.60
CA HIS A 264 -17.29 -0.69 -7.44
C HIS A 264 -16.16 0.10 -6.78
N THR A 265 -14.96 0.01 -7.33
CA THR A 265 -13.81 0.81 -6.89
C THR A 265 -13.40 1.76 -8.00
N ALA A 266 -13.32 3.04 -7.66
CA ALA A 266 -12.95 4.15 -8.53
C ALA A 266 -12.50 5.31 -7.63
N VAL A 267 -11.31 5.19 -7.04
CA VAL A 267 -10.92 6.04 -5.91
C VAL A 267 -11.00 7.52 -6.27
N VAL A 268 -11.67 8.30 -5.41
CA VAL A 268 -11.71 9.76 -5.49
C VAL A 268 -11.18 10.36 -4.19
N TYR A 269 -10.68 11.58 -4.28
CA TYR A 269 -10.08 12.30 -3.18
C TYR A 269 -10.85 13.59 -2.94
N ASP A 270 -11.13 13.90 -1.68
CA ASP A 270 -11.59 15.23 -1.28
C ASP A 270 -10.44 16.23 -1.43
N LYS A 271 -10.62 17.24 -2.29
CA LYS A 271 -9.63 18.28 -2.57
C LYS A 271 -9.23 19.05 -1.32
N SER A 272 -10.08 19.11 -0.30
CA SER A 272 -9.91 19.93 0.90
C SER A 272 -8.96 19.28 1.91
N ASN A 273 -9.19 18.00 2.24
CA ASN A 273 -8.44 17.26 3.27
C ASN A 273 -7.63 16.07 2.72
N LYS A 274 -7.71 15.80 1.41
CA LYS A 274 -7.02 14.70 0.71
C LYS A 274 -7.48 13.29 1.11
N LYS A 275 -8.61 13.17 1.82
CA LYS A 275 -9.15 11.88 2.25
C LYS A 275 -9.61 11.07 1.02
N PRO A 276 -9.17 9.81 0.88
CA PRO A 276 -9.60 8.95 -0.21
C PRO A 276 -10.94 8.27 0.11
N TYR A 277 -11.78 8.17 -0.91
CA TYR A 277 -13.05 7.47 -0.88
C TYR A 277 -13.07 6.43 -2.00
N ARG A 278 -13.68 5.28 -1.72
CA ARG A 278 -13.75 4.14 -2.64
C ARG A 278 -14.24 4.51 -4.04
N ASN A 279 -15.26 5.35 -4.10
CA ASN A 279 -15.83 5.90 -5.32
C ASN A 279 -16.55 7.22 -5.03
N ARG A 280 -17.01 7.88 -6.10
CA ARG A 280 -17.75 9.14 -6.04
C ARG A 280 -18.98 9.02 -5.15
N GLU A 281 -19.75 7.96 -5.29
CA GLU A 281 -20.98 7.73 -4.53
C GLU A 281 -20.68 7.61 -3.03
N CYS A 282 -19.58 6.96 -2.67
CA CYS A 282 -19.14 6.87 -1.28
C CYS A 282 -18.73 8.23 -0.70
N ALA A 283 -18.06 9.07 -1.48
CA ALA A 283 -17.70 10.41 -1.05
C ALA A 283 -18.94 11.31 -0.85
N LEU A 284 -19.87 11.28 -1.81
CA LEU A 284 -21.12 12.04 -1.75
C LEU A 284 -21.97 11.65 -0.55
N CYS A 285 -22.09 10.35 -0.29
CA CYS A 285 -22.91 9.87 0.81
C CYS A 285 -22.28 10.08 2.19
N ASN A 286 -20.97 10.38 2.23
CA ASN A 286 -20.27 10.89 3.41
C ASN A 286 -20.22 12.43 3.45
N GLY A 287 -21.07 13.10 2.67
CA GLY A 287 -21.26 14.56 2.73
C GLY A 287 -20.20 15.39 2.00
N VAL A 288 -19.34 14.78 1.18
CA VAL A 288 -18.36 15.52 0.38
C VAL A 288 -19.04 16.05 -0.89
N PRO A 289 -19.04 17.38 -1.15
CA PRO A 289 -19.64 17.94 -2.36
C PRO A 289 -18.94 17.48 -3.64
N ALA A 290 -19.70 17.27 -4.73
CA ALA A 290 -19.19 16.75 -5.99
C ALA A 290 -18.06 17.61 -6.60
N ASP A 291 -18.15 18.93 -6.49
CA ASP A 291 -17.16 19.89 -7.01
C ASP A 291 -15.83 19.83 -6.24
N LYS A 292 -15.86 19.29 -5.01
CA LYS A 292 -14.68 19.06 -4.16
C LYS A 292 -14.01 17.72 -4.40
N LEU A 293 -14.50 16.90 -5.33
CA LEU A 293 -13.89 15.60 -5.65
C LEU A 293 -12.87 15.71 -6.79
N SER A 294 -11.84 14.86 -6.71
CA SER A 294 -10.77 14.68 -7.70
C SER A 294 -10.43 13.20 -7.82
N GLY A 295 -10.30 12.66 -9.03
CA GLY A 295 -9.79 11.31 -9.27
C GLY A 295 -8.28 11.18 -9.02
N CYS A 296 -7.58 12.31 -8.84
CA CYS A 296 -6.15 12.33 -8.56
C CYS A 296 -5.85 12.78 -7.12
N PRO A 297 -4.82 12.18 -6.47
CA PRO A 297 -4.20 12.77 -5.31
C PRO A 297 -3.69 14.17 -5.66
N ALA A 298 -3.77 15.10 -4.71
CA ALA A 298 -3.34 16.48 -4.97
C ALA A 298 -1.85 16.55 -5.36
N GLY A 299 -1.55 17.36 -6.38
CA GLY A 299 -0.20 17.52 -6.91
C GLY A 299 0.17 16.54 -8.03
N VAL A 300 -0.69 15.56 -8.35
CA VAL A 300 -0.54 14.71 -9.54
C VAL A 300 -1.24 15.39 -10.72
N ARG A 301 -0.52 15.59 -11.83
CA ARG A 301 -1.11 16.13 -13.06
C ARG A 301 -1.98 15.04 -13.70
N THR A 302 -3.24 15.33 -13.96
CA THR A 302 -4.08 14.52 -14.85
C THR A 302 -3.46 14.56 -16.24
N GLY A 303 -3.16 13.40 -16.82
CA GLY A 303 -2.89 13.26 -18.24
C GLY A 303 -4.18 13.45 -19.03
N ALA A 304 -4.73 14.67 -19.03
CA ALA A 304 -5.88 15.00 -19.87
C ALA A 304 -5.35 15.47 -21.22
N SER A 305 -5.26 14.56 -22.18
CA SER A 305 -5.40 14.95 -23.58
C SER A 305 -6.84 15.42 -23.76
N SER A 306 -6.97 16.70 -24.09
CA SER A 306 -8.23 17.38 -24.37
C SER A 306 -8.97 16.70 -25.52
N LEU A 307 -9.99 15.91 -25.24
CA LEU A 307 -10.95 15.46 -26.23
C LEU A 307 -12.31 15.35 -25.56
N PHE A 308 -12.96 16.48 -25.28
CA PHE A 308 -14.42 16.66 -25.30
C PHE A 308 -14.72 18.14 -24.99
N SER A 309 -14.62 18.96 -26.03
CA SER A 309 -15.34 20.23 -26.15
C SER A 309 -15.49 20.54 -27.64
N ALA A 310 -16.35 19.76 -28.31
CA ALA A 310 -16.88 20.16 -29.60
C ALA A 310 -17.93 21.25 -29.36
N GLY A 311 -17.46 22.47 -29.24
CA GLY A 311 -18.25 23.70 -29.19
C GLY A 311 -17.63 24.74 -30.12
N SER A 312 -18.03 24.68 -31.40
CA SER A 312 -18.02 25.74 -32.42
C SER A 312 -17.14 26.99 -32.18
N LYS A 313 -16.08 27.16 -32.97
CA LYS A 313 -15.85 28.25 -33.96
C LYS A 313 -14.37 28.39 -34.36
N THR A 314 -14.11 28.12 -35.64
CA THR A 314 -13.18 28.78 -36.60
C THR A 314 -11.96 29.58 -36.10
N ALA A 315 -10.74 29.21 -36.56
CA ALA A 315 -9.89 29.98 -37.51
C ALA A 315 -8.40 29.54 -37.52
N GLY A 316 -7.82 29.42 -38.73
CA GLY A 316 -6.40 29.61 -39.11
C GLY A 316 -5.39 28.50 -38.78
N SER A 317 -4.89 27.73 -39.77
CA SER A 317 -3.73 28.02 -40.66
C SER A 317 -2.37 27.68 -40.01
N ASP A 318 -1.36 27.03 -40.60
CA ASP A 318 -1.09 26.41 -41.89
C ASP A 318 0.20 25.58 -41.66
N ALA A 319 0.25 24.31 -42.08
CA ALA A 319 1.51 23.55 -42.06
C ALA A 319 1.50 22.40 -43.09
N CYS A 320 1.08 22.66 -44.33
CA CYS A 320 1.20 21.72 -45.45
C CYS A 320 1.37 22.42 -46.81
N SER A 321 2.06 23.56 -46.85
CA SER A 321 2.17 24.39 -48.05
C SER A 321 3.46 24.17 -48.85
N ASN A 322 4.29 23.18 -48.49
CA ASN A 322 5.55 22.91 -49.18
C ASN A 322 5.46 21.61 -50.01
N PRO A 323 5.42 21.70 -51.36
CA PRO A 323 5.26 20.55 -52.24
C PRO A 323 6.46 19.59 -52.31
N GLU A 324 7.63 19.93 -51.72
CA GLU A 324 8.75 18.97 -51.61
C GLU A 324 8.73 18.13 -50.31
N ILE A 325 7.95 18.52 -49.30
CA ILE A 325 7.90 17.81 -48.00
C ILE A 325 6.72 16.82 -47.93
N ALA A 326 5.71 16.98 -48.79
CA ALA A 326 4.48 16.17 -48.79
C ALA A 326 4.65 14.70 -49.20
N LYS A 327 5.81 14.27 -49.71
CA LYS A 327 6.01 12.90 -50.20
C LYS A 327 6.68 11.93 -49.23
N LYS A 328 6.99 12.36 -48.00
CA LYS A 328 7.66 11.45 -47.04
C LYS A 328 7.07 11.38 -45.63
N PHE A 329 6.21 12.32 -45.21
CA PHE A 329 5.74 12.37 -43.81
C PHE A 329 4.31 12.94 -43.61
N CYS A 330 3.45 12.89 -44.65
CA CYS A 330 2.01 13.09 -44.53
C CYS A 330 1.27 11.95 -45.23
#